data_AF-A0A5K0XBH2-F1
#
_entry.id   AF-A0A5K0XBH2-F1
#
_cell.length_a   1.000
_cell.length_b   1.000
_cell.length_c   1.000
_cell.angle_alpha   90.00
_cell.angle_beta   90.00
_cell.angle_gamma   90.00
#
_symmetry.space_group_name_H-M   'P 1'
#
loop_
_entity.id
_entity.type
_entity.pdbx_description
1 polymer ?
#
loop_
_entity_poly.entity_id
_entity_poly.type
_entity_poly.pdbx_seq_one_letter_code
_entity_poly.pdbx_strand_id
1 'polypeptide(L)' 'HQLIFLLLLFQENIFEWQFAIRGPRDSEFEGGIYHGRIQLPADYPFQPPSFMMLT' A
#
# COMPACT_ATOMS: atom_id res chain seq x y z
N HIS A 1 0.48 -18.50 5.49
CA HIS A 1 -0.81 -18.10 4.91
C HIS A 1 -1.24 -16.74 5.45
N GLN A 2 -0.56 -15.66 5.06
CA GLN A 2 -0.94 -14.31 5.45
C GLN A 2 -1.20 -13.53 4.16
N LEU A 3 -2.47 -13.51 3.77
CA LEU A 3 -2.97 -12.77 2.62
C LEU A 3 -2.84 -11.27 2.92
N ILE A 4 -1.94 -10.61 2.20
CA ILE A 4 -1.98 -9.16 1.99
C ILE A 4 -3.23 -8.92 1.14
N PHE A 5 -4.26 -8.28 1.70
CA PHE A 5 -5.43 -7.82 0.97
C PHE A 5 -5.04 -6.61 0.12
N LEU A 6 -4.33 -6.86 -0.99
CA LEU A 6 -3.76 -5.83 -1.86
C LEU A 6 -4.76 -5.25 -2.87
N LEU A 7 -6.04 -5.65 -2.82
CA LEU A 7 -6.97 -5.42 -3.92
C LEU A 7 -8.36 -5.06 -3.40
N LEU A 8 -8.47 -3.98 -2.62
CA LEU A 8 -9.71 -3.19 -2.67
C LEU A 8 -9.70 -2.50 -4.04
N LEU A 9 -10.14 -3.24 -5.06
CA LEU A 9 -10.13 -2.86 -6.47
C LEU A 9 -10.87 -1.53 -6.66
N PHE A 10 -10.15 -0.42 -6.59
CA PHE A 10 -10.55 0.83 -7.22
C PHE A 10 -10.00 0.79 -8.64
N GLN A 11 -10.73 0.13 -9.55
CA GLN A 11 -10.30 -0.05 -10.95
C GLN A 11 -10.29 1.25 -11.76
N GLU A 12 -10.60 2.40 -11.13
CA GLU A 12 -10.72 3.68 -11.83
C GLU A 12 -9.37 4.40 -12.03
N ASN A 13 -8.32 4.03 -11.28
CA ASN A 13 -7.00 4.66 -11.42
C ASN A 13 -5.83 3.68 -11.29
N ILE A 14 -5.29 3.23 -12.43
CA ILE A 14 -4.14 2.31 -12.47
C ILE A 14 -2.84 2.92 -11.90
N PHE A 15 -2.78 4.24 -11.73
CA PHE A 15 -1.63 4.95 -11.17
C PHE A 15 -1.71 5.12 -9.66
N GLU A 16 -2.81 4.72 -9.02
CA GLU A 16 -2.95 4.74 -7.56
C GLU A 16 -3.34 3.36 -7.04
N TRP A 17 -2.51 2.80 -6.16
CA TRP A 17 -2.79 1.52 -5.50
C TRP A 17 -2.91 1.74 -4.01
N GLN A 18 -4.02 1.30 -3.42
CA GLN A 18 -4.20 1.27 -1.98
C GLN A 18 -3.88 -0.11 -1.43
N PHE A 19 -3.22 -0.17 -0.29
CA PHE A 19 -2.86 -1.42 0.37
C PHE A 19 -3.16 -1.36 1.86
N ALA A 20 -3.37 -2.54 2.44
CA ALA A 20 -3.39 -2.73 3.88
C ALA A 20 -2.37 -3.82 4.25
N ILE A 21 -1.49 -3.51 5.19
CA ILE A 21 -0.50 -4.46 5.74
C ILE A 21 -0.78 -4.72 7.21
N ARG A 22 -0.52 -5.95 7.64
CA ARG A 22 -0.54 -6.30 9.05
C ARG A 22 0.82 -5.98 9.65
N GLY A 23 0.84 -5.39 10.84
CA GLY A 23 2.11 -5.15 11.54
C GLY A 23 2.84 -6.46 11.82
N PRO A 24 4.18 -6.46 11.72
CA PRO A 24 4.99 -7.66 11.90
C PRO A 24 4.86 -8.19 13.33
N ARG A 25 4.97 -9.52 13.45
CA ARG A 25 5.07 -10.18 14.77
C ARG A 25 6.34 -9.73 15.49
N ASP A 26 6.31 -9.74 16.81
CA ASP A 26 7.41 -9.36 17.68
C ASP A 26 7.86 -7.90 17.50
N SER A 27 6.93 -7.02 17.12
CA SER A 27 7.15 -5.57 17.02
C SER A 27 6.08 -4.80 17.78
N GLU A 28 6.31 -3.52 18.05
CA GLU A 28 5.30 -2.61 18.63
C GLU A 28 4.06 -2.45 17.74
N PHE A 29 4.15 -2.84 16.47
CA PHE A 29 3.09 -2.77 15.48
C PHE A 29 2.30 -4.08 15.39
N GLU A 30 2.68 -5.13 16.13
CA GLU A 30 2.01 -6.43 16.06
C GLU A 30 0.51 -6.31 16.35
N GLY A 31 -0.28 -6.96 15.48
CA GLY A 31 -1.75 -6.93 15.58
C GLY A 31 -2.40 -5.70 14.95
N GLY A 32 -1.63 -4.67 14.61
CA GLY A 32 -2.12 -3.51 13.85
C GLY A 32 -2.42 -3.84 12.38
N ILE A 33 -3.31 -3.04 11.80
CA ILE A 33 -3.59 -2.99 10.35
C ILE A 33 -3.28 -1.57 9.90
N TYR A 34 -2.34 -1.45 8.96
CA TYR A 34 -1.84 -0.18 8.47
C TYR A 34 -2.23 -0.01 7.02
N HIS A 35 -2.92 1.08 6.73
CA HIS A 35 -3.33 1.44 5.38
C HIS A 35 -2.29 2.35 4.74
N GLY A 36 -2.06 2.17 3.45
CA GLY A 36 -1.17 3.02 2.68
C GLY A 36 -1.60 3.10 1.23
N ARG A 37 -0.92 3.99 0.50
CA ARG A 37 -1.07 4.14 -0.94
C ARG A 37 0.27 4.25 -1.64
N ILE A 38 0.30 3.75 -2.87
CA ILE A 38 1.38 3.86 -3.83
C ILE A 38 0.86 4.71 -4.98
N GLN A 39 1.62 5.75 -5.34
CA GLN A 39 1.30 6.60 -6.49
C GLN A 39 2.40 6.48 -7.54
N LEU A 40 2.01 6.05 -8.74
CA LEU A 40 2.88 6.03 -9.91
C LEU A 40 2.86 7.41 -10.57
N PRO A 41 4.01 8.03 -10.83
CA PRO A 41 4.06 9.26 -11.62
C PRO A 41 3.74 8.97 -13.09
N ALA A 42 3.35 9.99 -13.84
CA ALA A 42 3.09 9.87 -15.28
C ALA A 42 4.33 9.41 -16.07
N ASP A 43 5.52 9.81 -15.62
CA ASP A 43 6.80 9.49 -16.25
C ASP A 43 7.43 8.19 -15.70
N TYR A 44 6.65 7.32 -15.06
CA TYR A 44 7.16 6.02 -14.63
C TYR A 44 7.64 5.20 -15.85
N PRO A 45 8.82 4.55 -15.81
CA PRO A 45 9.69 4.30 -14.66
C PRO A 45 10.83 5.31 -14.47
N PHE A 46 10.89 6.42 -15.21
CA PHE A 46 11.95 7.43 -15.09
C PHE A 46 11.86 8.22 -13.77
N GLN A 47 10.66 8.38 -13.21
CA GLN A 47 10.44 8.86 -11.85
C GLN A 47 9.97 7.72 -10.93
N PRO A 48 10.45 7.67 -9.68
CA PRO A 48 10.10 6.61 -8.75
C PRO A 48 8.64 6.76 -8.25
N PRO A 49 8.03 5.67 -7.78
CA PRO A 49 6.73 5.72 -7.12
C PRO A 49 6.83 6.42 -5.76
N SER A 50 5.75 7.08 -5.36
CA SER A 50 5.61 7.67 -4.02
C SER A 50 4.81 6.76 -3.09
N PHE A 51 5.23 6.67 -1.83
CA PHE A 51 4.58 5.85 -0.80
C PHE A 51 4.08 6.73 0.34
N MET A 52 2.86 6.48 0.81
CA MET A 52 2.27 7.22 1.92
C MET A 52 1.45 6.29 2.81
N MET A 53 1.66 6.37 4.12
CA MET A 53 0.76 5.77 5.10
C MET A 53 -0.48 6.65 5.29
N LEU A 54 -1.65 6.05 5.36
CA LEU A 54 -2.91 6.71 5.65
C LEU A 54 -3.16 6.63 7.17
N THR A 55 -3.58 7.75 7.76
CA THR A 55 -3.88 7.89 9.20
C THR A 55 -5.23 7.31 9.58
#